data_AF-A0A8H7UVL6-F1
#
_entry.id   AF-A0A8H7UVL6-F1
#
_cell.length_a   1.000
_cell.length_b   1.000
_cell.length_c   1.000
_cell.angle_alpha   90.00
_cell.angle_beta   90.00
_cell.angle_gamma   90.00
#
_symmetry.space_group_name_H-M   'P 1'
#
loop_
_entity.id
_entity.type
_entity.pdbx_description
1 polymer ?
#
loop_
_entity_poly.entity_id
_entity_poly.type
_entity_poly.pdbx_seq_one_letter_code
_entity_poly.pdbx_strand_id
1 'polypeptide(L)'
;MSCLLMLFGAISVVASDFFCPNLQTISAKLQLSESMAGVTVLALGNGSPDLFSTFSAMDTGAGSLAIGELIGAAFFIVAVVAGCMGIIKPFQSQRVTFMRDASFLTGAIMIITWIVYHQGIYWYHSVLLIAYYLCYVSVVVFGAYSKNIDNEINDYSQKPEQISPKSDIDETTHLLYQGGW
;
A
#
# COMPACT_ATOMS: atom_id res chain seq x y z
N MET A 1 -4.87 17.04 -28.99
CA MET A 1 -5.73 16.73 -27.82
C MET A 1 -6.54 15.45 -28.01
N SER A 2 -7.35 15.32 -29.09
CA SER A 2 -8.26 14.16 -29.26
C SER A 2 -7.57 12.79 -29.35
N CYS A 3 -6.37 12.72 -29.92
CA CYS A 3 -5.60 11.47 -30.00
C CYS A 3 -5.16 10.96 -28.61
N LEU A 4 -4.70 11.85 -27.73
CA LEU A 4 -4.28 11.48 -26.37
C LEU A 4 -5.46 10.94 -25.54
N LEU A 5 -6.64 11.54 -25.67
CA LEU A 5 -7.84 11.07 -24.98
C LEU A 5 -8.29 9.70 -25.49
N MET A 6 -8.19 9.45 -26.80
CA MET A 6 -8.48 8.13 -27.38
C MET A 6 -7.51 7.06 -26.90
N LEU A 7 -6.20 7.36 -26.86
CA LEU A 7 -5.20 6.42 -26.34
C LEU A 7 -5.42 6.11 -24.86
N PHE A 8 -5.69 7.13 -24.04
CA PHE A 8 -6.00 6.93 -22.63
C PHE A 8 -7.25 6.06 -22.44
N GLY A 9 -8.32 6.33 -23.19
CA GLY A 9 -9.54 5.51 -23.17
C GLY A 9 -9.28 4.06 -23.61
N ALA A 10 -8.52 3.85 -24.67
CA ALA A 10 -8.17 2.52 -25.17
C ALA A 10 -7.36 1.73 -24.15
N ILE A 11 -6.33 2.34 -23.54
CA ILE A 11 -5.52 1.70 -22.49
C ILE A 11 -6.40 1.39 -21.26
N SER A 12 -7.32 2.28 -20.90
CA SER A 12 -8.22 2.07 -19.77
C SER A 12 -9.13 0.85 -19.97
N VAL A 13 -9.71 0.70 -21.17
CA VAL A 13 -10.54 -0.47 -21.54
C VAL A 13 -9.70 -1.75 -21.58
N VAL A 14 -8.49 -1.69 -22.17
CA VAL A 14 -7.59 -2.85 -22.20
C VAL A 14 -7.19 -3.26 -20.77
N ALA A 15 -6.93 -2.28 -19.90
CA ALA A 15 -6.60 -2.55 -18.51
C ALA A 15 -7.79 -3.17 -17.76
N SER A 16 -9.01 -2.67 -17.93
CA SER A 16 -10.18 -3.23 -17.25
C SER A 16 -10.52 -4.63 -17.72
N ASP A 17 -10.50 -4.87 -19.03
CA ASP A 17 -11.09 -6.07 -19.62
C ASP A 17 -10.08 -7.21 -19.76
N PHE A 18 -8.79 -6.89 -19.90
CA PHE A 18 -7.73 -7.89 -20.04
C PHE A 18 -6.80 -7.90 -18.83
N PHE A 19 -6.34 -6.76 -18.33
CA PHE A 19 -5.33 -6.77 -17.26
C PHE A 19 -5.92 -7.22 -15.91
N CYS A 20 -7.06 -6.66 -15.48
CA CYS A 20 -7.68 -7.02 -14.19
C CYS A 20 -8.04 -8.51 -14.05
N PRO A 21 -8.73 -9.17 -15.01
CA PRO A 21 -9.07 -10.60 -14.89
C PRO A 21 -7.83 -11.51 -14.92
N ASN A 22 -6.81 -11.15 -15.69
CA ASN A 22 -5.54 -11.87 -15.69
C ASN A 22 -4.82 -11.74 -14.34
N LEU A 23 -4.85 -10.54 -13.73
CA LEU A 23 -4.30 -10.33 -12.39
C LEU A 23 -5.02 -11.19 -11.34
N GLN A 24 -6.35 -11.27 -11.40
CA GLN A 24 -7.15 -12.14 -10.52
C GLN A 24 -6.79 -13.62 -10.71
N THR A 25 -6.62 -14.07 -11.95
CA THR A 25 -6.22 -15.45 -12.26
C THR A 25 -4.84 -15.78 -11.71
N ILE A 26 -3.88 -14.86 -11.87
CA ILE A 26 -2.52 -15.00 -11.31
C ILE A 26 -2.58 -15.02 -9.78
N SER A 27 -3.36 -14.12 -9.17
CA SER A 27 -3.57 -14.07 -7.72
C SER A 27 -4.10 -15.41 -7.19
N ALA A 28 -5.09 -15.99 -7.85
CA ALA A 28 -5.67 -17.28 -7.49
C ALA A 28 -4.66 -18.43 -7.61
N LYS A 29 -3.82 -18.45 -8.66
CA LYS A 29 -2.79 -19.48 -8.82
C LYS A 29 -1.66 -19.37 -7.79
N LEU A 30 -1.31 -18.15 -7.40
CA LEU A 30 -0.26 -17.87 -6.40
C LEU A 30 -0.79 -17.91 -4.96
N GLN A 31 -2.07 -18.22 -4.74
CA GLN A 31 -2.74 -18.17 -3.43
C GLN A 31 -2.60 -16.81 -2.73
N LEU A 32 -2.49 -15.74 -3.51
CA LEU A 32 -2.45 -14.36 -3.01
C LEU A 32 -3.86 -13.77 -3.01
N SER A 33 -4.13 -12.85 -2.09
CA SER A 33 -5.33 -12.01 -2.17
C SER A 33 -5.21 -11.01 -3.32
N GLU A 34 -6.34 -10.59 -3.90
CA GLU A 34 -6.35 -9.60 -4.99
C GLU A 34 -5.61 -8.31 -4.60
N SER A 35 -5.73 -7.91 -3.32
CA SER A 35 -5.02 -6.75 -2.78
C SER A 35 -3.50 -6.95 -2.80
N MET A 36 -3.02 -8.15 -2.46
CA MET A 36 -1.58 -8.45 -2.52
C MET A 36 -1.09 -8.52 -3.97
N ALA A 37 -1.86 -9.10 -4.89
CA ALA A 37 -1.52 -9.11 -6.31
C ALA A 37 -1.45 -7.69 -6.90
N GLY A 38 -2.33 -6.78 -6.48
CA GLY A 38 -2.25 -5.35 -6.81
C GLY A 38 -0.98 -4.69 -6.26
N VAL A 39 -0.64 -4.94 -5.00
CA VAL A 39 0.51 -4.31 -4.33
C VAL A 39 1.86 -4.89 -4.81
N THR A 40 1.88 -6.10 -5.35
CA THR A 40 3.12 -6.74 -5.85
C THR A 40 3.18 -6.85 -7.36
N VAL A 41 2.29 -7.62 -8.00
CA VAL A 41 2.38 -7.93 -9.43
C VAL A 41 2.11 -6.69 -10.28
N LEU A 42 1.06 -5.91 -9.97
CA LEU A 42 0.78 -4.67 -10.67
C LEU A 42 1.88 -3.61 -10.41
N ALA A 43 2.36 -3.49 -9.16
CA ALA A 43 3.43 -2.57 -8.83
C ALA A 43 4.76 -2.91 -9.54
N LEU A 44 5.16 -4.19 -9.54
CA LEU A 44 6.34 -4.69 -10.25
C LEU A 44 6.19 -4.56 -11.76
N GLY A 45 5.01 -4.89 -12.30
CA GLY A 45 4.71 -4.77 -13.72
C GLY A 45 4.85 -3.34 -14.22
N ASN A 46 4.37 -2.37 -13.45
CA ASN A 46 4.50 -0.96 -13.79
C ASN A 46 5.95 -0.47 -13.68
N GLY A 47 6.66 -0.80 -12.60
CA GLY A 47 8.02 -0.30 -12.38
C GLY A 47 9.12 -1.02 -13.17
N SER A 48 8.90 -2.26 -13.61
CA SER A 48 9.96 -3.05 -14.26
C SER A 48 10.52 -2.43 -15.55
N PRO A 49 9.72 -1.90 -16.50
CA PRO A 49 10.25 -1.27 -17.71
C PRO A 49 11.04 0.00 -17.38
N ASP A 50 10.57 0.79 -16.42
CA ASP A 50 11.25 2.02 -15.97
C ASP A 50 12.61 1.71 -15.35
N LEU A 51 12.71 0.63 -14.57
CA LEU A 51 13.97 0.16 -13.99
C LEU A 51 14.96 -0.25 -15.07
N PHE A 52 14.52 -1.02 -16.07
CA PHE A 52 15.38 -1.44 -17.17
C PHE A 52 15.80 -0.27 -18.07
N SER A 53 14.88 0.66 -18.35
CA SER A 53 15.16 1.88 -19.11
C SER A 53 16.19 2.75 -18.37
N THR A 54 16.00 2.97 -17.07
CA THR A 54 16.93 3.72 -16.22
C THR A 54 18.29 3.06 -16.16
N PHE A 55 18.36 1.73 -16.02
CA PHE A 55 19.61 0.99 -16.02
C PHE A 55 20.35 1.14 -17.35
N SER A 56 19.65 1.01 -18.47
CA SER A 56 20.25 1.22 -19.80
C SER A 56 20.71 2.66 -20.00
N ALA A 57 19.97 3.65 -19.48
CA ALA A 57 20.34 5.07 -19.56
C ALA A 57 21.56 5.42 -18.69
N MET A 58 21.78 4.71 -17.59
CA MET A 58 23.00 4.85 -16.78
C MET A 58 24.25 4.38 -17.56
N ASP A 59 24.13 3.33 -18.36
CA ASP A 59 25.23 2.82 -19.19
C ASP A 59 25.60 3.77 -20.33
N THR A 60 24.62 4.50 -20.88
CA THR A 60 24.83 5.47 -21.97
C THR A 60 25.22 6.88 -21.51
N GLY A 61 25.46 7.09 -20.21
CA GLY A 61 25.85 8.39 -19.65
C GLY A 61 24.68 9.37 -19.45
N ALA A 62 23.44 8.92 -19.65
CA ALA A 62 22.22 9.70 -19.43
C ALA A 62 21.61 9.53 -18.02
N GLY A 63 22.41 9.06 -17.05
CA GLY A 63 21.95 8.74 -15.69
C GLY A 63 21.25 9.89 -14.96
N SER A 64 21.73 11.13 -15.10
CA SER A 64 21.10 12.30 -14.48
C SER A 64 19.68 12.57 -15.01
N LEU A 65 19.46 12.33 -16.31
CA LEU A 65 18.15 12.48 -16.93
C LEU A 65 17.20 11.36 -16.48
N ALA A 66 17.71 10.13 -16.43
CA ALA A 66 16.95 8.96 -15.99
C ALA A 66 16.50 9.06 -14.53
N ILE A 67 17.35 9.59 -13.63
CA ILE A 67 16.97 9.88 -12.24
C ILE A 67 15.87 10.94 -12.19
N GLY A 68 15.96 11.98 -13.02
CA GLY A 68 14.92 13.02 -13.12
C GLY A 68 13.56 12.48 -13.58
N GLU A 69 13.57 11.57 -14.56
CA GLU A 69 12.38 10.85 -15.03
C GLU A 69 11.74 10.03 -13.90
N LEU A 70 12.54 9.22 -13.18
CA LEU A 70 12.07 8.38 -12.09
C LEU A 70 11.42 9.20 -10.95
N ILE A 71 12.05 10.30 -10.55
CA ILE A 71 11.51 11.20 -9.52
C ILE A 71 10.21 11.86 -10.01
N GLY A 72 10.19 12.33 -11.26
CA GLY A 72 9.01 12.95 -11.87
C GLY A 72 7.81 12.01 -11.95
N ALA A 73 8.04 10.75 -12.35
CA ALA A 73 7.01 9.73 -12.42
C ALA A 73 6.40 9.42 -11.04
N ALA A 74 7.23 9.30 -9.99
CA ALA A 74 6.77 9.09 -8.63
C ALA A 74 5.88 10.25 -8.12
N PHE A 75 6.30 11.49 -8.37
CA PHE A 75 5.51 12.68 -8.04
C PHE A 75 4.19 12.74 -8.81
N PHE A 76 4.21 12.41 -10.11
CA PHE A 76 3.01 12.42 -10.93
C PHE A 76 1.97 11.41 -10.42
N ILE A 77 2.39 10.19 -10.07
CA ILE A 77 1.50 9.17 -9.53
C ILE A 77 0.88 9.64 -8.19
N VAL A 78 1.67 10.20 -7.30
CA VAL A 78 1.17 10.64 -5.98
C VAL A 78 0.32 11.89 -6.08
N ALA A 79 0.72 12.89 -6.86
CA ALA A 79 0.00 14.15 -6.95
C ALA A 79 -1.26 14.03 -7.82
N VAL A 80 -1.13 13.46 -9.02
CA VAL A 80 -2.22 13.42 -10.01
C VAL A 80 -3.08 12.19 -9.83
N VAL A 81 -2.50 10.98 -9.84
CA VAL A 81 -3.30 9.74 -9.80
C VAL A 81 -3.99 9.60 -8.44
N ALA A 82 -3.25 9.71 -7.32
CA ALA A 82 -3.85 9.61 -6.00
C ALA A 82 -4.78 10.82 -5.69
N GLY A 83 -4.42 12.02 -6.15
CA GLY A 83 -5.26 13.22 -6.01
C GLY A 83 -6.60 13.08 -6.73
N CYS A 84 -6.60 12.65 -8.00
CA CYS A 84 -7.82 12.39 -8.75
C CYS A 84 -8.66 11.27 -8.12
N MET A 85 -8.03 10.19 -7.66
CA MET A 85 -8.74 9.11 -6.96
C MET A 85 -9.43 9.61 -5.69
N GLY A 86 -8.77 10.48 -4.91
CA GLY A 86 -9.35 11.07 -3.70
C GLY A 86 -10.57 11.96 -3.97
N ILE A 87 -10.59 12.65 -5.12
CA ILE A 87 -11.73 13.48 -5.56
C ILE A 87 -12.89 12.62 -6.04
N ILE A 88 -12.63 11.59 -6.85
CA ILE A 88 -13.67 10.76 -7.48
C ILE A 88 -14.33 9.83 -6.46
N LYS A 89 -13.53 9.18 -5.62
CA LYS A 89 -14.02 8.24 -4.60
C LYS A 89 -13.31 8.53 -3.28
N PRO A 90 -13.96 9.20 -2.31
CA PRO A 90 -13.35 9.46 -1.02
C PRO A 90 -13.12 8.13 -0.31
N PHE A 91 -11.87 7.65 -0.34
CA PHE A 91 -11.46 6.50 0.43
C PHE A 91 -11.17 6.97 1.86
N GLN A 92 -11.73 6.29 2.86
CA GLN A 92 -11.48 6.58 4.28
C GLN A 92 -10.09 6.10 4.69
N SER A 93 -9.05 6.74 4.16
CA SER A 93 -7.70 6.57 4.69
C SER A 93 -7.56 7.37 5.98
N GLN A 94 -6.97 6.76 7.00
CA GLN A 94 -6.60 7.50 8.21
C GLN A 94 -5.59 8.57 7.82
N ARG A 95 -5.89 9.83 8.16
CA ARG A 95 -5.03 10.99 7.88
C ARG A 95 -3.58 10.77 8.32
N VAL A 96 -3.38 10.02 9.40
CA VAL A 96 -2.07 9.65 9.95
C VAL A 96 -1.27 8.79 8.96
N THR A 97 -1.88 7.77 8.36
CA THR A 97 -1.22 6.90 7.37
C THR A 97 -0.82 7.69 6.13
N PHE A 98 -1.73 8.55 5.63
CA PHE A 98 -1.44 9.39 4.47
C PHE A 98 -0.33 10.41 4.74
N MET A 99 -0.39 11.13 5.87
CA MET A 99 0.65 12.09 6.26
C MET A 99 2.01 11.40 6.47
N ARG A 100 2.02 10.20 7.05
CA ARG A 100 3.24 9.40 7.18
C ARG A 100 3.82 9.12 5.79
N ASP A 101 3.07 8.50 4.91
CA ASP A 101 3.58 8.09 3.59
C ASP A 101 4.04 9.32 2.76
N ALA A 102 3.30 10.43 2.83
CA ALA A 102 3.70 11.70 2.21
C ALA A 102 5.00 12.27 2.81
N SER A 103 5.15 12.25 4.14
CA SER A 103 6.35 12.76 4.82
C SER A 103 7.61 11.95 4.48
N PHE A 104 7.50 10.63 4.40
CA PHE A 104 8.60 9.76 3.99
C PHE A 104 8.97 9.96 2.52
N LEU A 105 7.98 10.16 1.65
CA LEU A 105 8.23 10.50 0.25
C LEU A 105 8.99 11.83 0.15
N THR A 106 8.51 12.90 0.82
CA THR A 106 9.20 14.20 0.85
C THR A 106 10.63 14.06 1.39
N GLY A 107 10.83 13.26 2.44
CA GLY A 107 12.16 12.98 2.98
C GLY A 107 13.09 12.31 1.96
N ALA A 108 12.62 11.29 1.24
CA ALA A 108 13.39 10.64 0.18
C ALA A 108 13.81 11.64 -0.92
N ILE A 109 12.90 12.51 -1.34
CA ILE A 109 13.18 13.54 -2.36
C ILE A 109 14.22 14.54 -1.85
N MET A 110 14.12 14.97 -0.59
CA MET A 110 15.11 15.86 0.02
C MET A 110 16.51 15.23 0.04
N ILE A 111 16.59 13.94 0.41
CA ILE A 111 17.85 13.18 0.40
C ILE A 111 18.42 13.10 -1.02
N ILE A 112 17.60 12.75 -2.02
CA ILE A 112 18.03 12.65 -3.42
C ILE A 112 18.50 14.03 -3.95
N THR A 113 17.75 15.09 -3.63
CA THR A 113 18.10 16.46 -4.03
C THR A 113 19.44 16.89 -3.43
N TRP A 114 19.68 16.54 -2.16
CA TRP A 114 20.96 16.79 -1.49
C TRP A 114 22.12 16.02 -2.12
N ILE A 115 21.92 14.76 -2.51
CA ILE A 115 22.92 13.94 -3.22
C ILE A 115 23.27 14.56 -4.57
N VAL A 116 22.25 14.95 -5.35
CA VAL A 116 22.43 15.55 -6.68
C VAL A 116 23.17 16.89 -6.58
N TYR A 117 22.89 17.70 -5.54
CA TYR A 117 23.57 18.97 -5.30
C TYR A 117 25.08 18.81 -5.05
N HIS A 118 25.50 17.73 -4.39
CA HIS A 118 26.90 17.46 -4.09
C HIS A 118 27.71 16.88 -5.26
N GLN A 119 27.13 16.71 -6.45
CA GLN A 119 27.76 16.28 -7.73
C GLN A 119 28.60 14.99 -7.69
N GLY A 120 28.59 14.24 -6.59
CA GLY A 120 29.28 12.96 -6.44
C GLY A 120 28.29 11.84 -6.10
N ILE A 121 27.94 11.01 -7.08
CA ILE A 121 27.13 9.80 -6.85
C ILE A 121 28.09 8.64 -6.58
N TYR A 122 27.98 8.08 -5.39
CA TYR A 122 28.80 6.98 -4.89
C TYR A 122 27.90 5.85 -4.40
N TRP A 123 28.43 4.64 -4.36
CA TRP A 123 27.68 3.44 -3.95
C TRP A 123 27.03 3.54 -2.56
N TYR A 124 27.63 4.30 -1.64
CA TYR A 124 27.07 4.47 -0.29
C TYR A 124 25.77 5.29 -0.29
N HIS A 125 25.55 6.16 -1.27
CA HIS A 125 24.27 6.86 -1.43
C HIS A 125 23.13 5.90 -1.78
N SER A 126 23.41 4.89 -2.60
CA SER A 126 22.45 3.81 -2.91
C SER A 126 22.13 3.00 -1.65
N VAL A 127 23.14 2.64 -0.85
CA VAL A 127 22.93 1.91 0.42
C VAL A 127 22.09 2.74 1.39
N LEU A 128 22.35 4.05 1.49
CA LEU A 128 21.58 4.96 2.33
C LEU A 128 20.11 5.02 1.90
N LEU A 129 19.81 5.11 0.61
CA LEU A 129 18.44 5.12 0.09
C LEU A 129 17.72 3.79 0.31
N ILE A 130 18.42 2.66 0.18
CA ILE A 130 17.87 1.34 0.50
C ILE A 130 17.57 1.23 2.01
N ALA A 131 18.50 1.68 2.86
CA ALA A 131 18.28 1.69 4.31
C ALA A 131 17.09 2.60 4.70
N TYR A 132 16.94 3.75 4.04
CA TYR A 132 15.80 4.65 4.22
C TYR A 132 14.48 3.96 3.82
N TYR A 133 14.46 3.25 2.69
CA TYR A 133 13.29 2.47 2.25
C TYR A 133 12.94 1.35 3.24
N LEU A 134 13.94 0.61 3.75
CA LEU A 134 13.73 -0.43 4.76
C LEU A 134 13.19 0.15 6.07
N CYS A 135 13.67 1.33 6.48
CA CYS A 135 13.14 2.06 7.63
C CYS A 135 11.66 2.41 7.42
N TYR A 136 11.31 2.97 6.26
CA TYR A 136 9.92 3.24 5.90
C TYR A 136 9.04 1.99 5.96
N VAL A 137 9.44 0.89 5.30
CA VAL A 137 8.69 -0.37 5.32
C VAL A 137 8.51 -0.88 6.74
N SER A 138 9.56 -0.81 7.56
CA SER A 138 9.47 -1.20 8.97
C SER A 138 8.42 -0.38 9.71
N VAL A 139 8.46 0.96 9.61
CA VAL A 139 7.46 1.84 10.24
C VAL A 139 6.04 1.55 9.74
N VAL A 140 5.87 1.25 8.46
CA VAL A 140 4.58 0.87 7.87
C VAL A 140 4.07 -0.44 8.47
N VAL A 141 4.93 -1.47 8.52
CA VAL A 141 4.59 -2.80 9.06
C VAL A 141 4.29 -2.72 10.56
N PHE A 142 5.10 -2.02 11.35
CA PHE A 142 4.84 -1.81 12.78
C PHE A 142 3.52 -1.05 13.00
N GLY A 143 3.24 -0.02 12.20
CA GLY A 143 1.97 0.70 12.27
C GLY A 143 0.77 -0.17 11.88
N ALA A 144 0.94 -1.07 10.89
CA ALA A 144 -0.11 -2.02 10.50
C ALA A 144 -0.35 -3.07 11.59
N TYR A 145 0.71 -3.58 12.21
CA TYR A 145 0.63 -4.55 13.31
C TYR A 145 -0.05 -3.95 14.55
N SER A 146 0.34 -2.73 14.95
CA SER A 146 -0.29 -2.02 16.08
C SER A 146 -1.79 -1.80 15.85
N LYS A 147 -2.18 -1.40 14.64
CA LYS A 147 -3.58 -1.16 14.30
C LYS A 147 -4.43 -2.44 14.28
N ASN A 148 -3.85 -3.58 13.90
CA ASN A 148 -4.55 -4.86 13.97
C ASN A 148 -4.85 -5.26 15.42
N ILE A 149 -3.89 -5.06 16.34
CA ILE A 149 -4.10 -5.31 17.78
C ILE A 149 -5.17 -4.40 18.37
N ASP A 150 -5.14 -3.10 18.05
CA ASP A 150 -6.17 -2.17 18.53
C ASP A 150 -7.56 -2.54 18.01
N ASN A 151 -7.67 -3.00 16.77
CA ASN A 151 -8.95 -3.47 16.22
C ASN A 151 -9.45 -4.73 16.94
N GLU A 152 -8.56 -5.70 17.25
CA GLU A 152 -8.94 -6.89 18.03
C GLU A 152 -9.39 -6.50 19.45
N ILE A 153 -8.65 -5.64 20.15
CA ILE A 153 -8.99 -5.19 21.51
C ILE A 153 -10.32 -4.41 21.53
N ASN A 154 -10.59 -3.58 20.51
CA ASN A 154 -11.87 -2.89 20.38
C ASN A 154 -13.04 -3.86 20.09
N ASP A 155 -12.83 -4.89 19.27
CA ASP A 155 -13.84 -5.94 19.02
C ASP A 155 -14.17 -6.73 20.30
N TYR A 156 -13.16 -7.06 21.11
CA TYR A 156 -13.36 -7.66 22.44
C TYR A 156 -14.05 -6.71 23.43
N SER A 157 -13.73 -5.42 23.41
CA SER A 157 -14.31 -4.40 24.29
C SER A 157 -15.75 -4.04 23.93
N GLN A 158 -16.19 -4.34 22.70
CA GLN A 158 -17.58 -4.16 22.25
C GLN A 158 -18.48 -5.38 22.50
N LYS A 159 -17.89 -6.52 22.93
CA LYS A 159 -18.57 -7.77 23.28
C LYS A 159 -18.78 -8.06 24.80
N PRO A 160 -18.86 -7.09 25.75
CA PRO A 160 -18.95 -7.42 27.18
C PRO A 160 -20.37 -7.66 27.72
N GLU A 161 -21.45 -7.47 26.95
CA GLU A 161 -22.83 -7.54 27.48
C GLU A 161 -23.68 -8.73 26.94
N GLN A 162 -23.05 -9.84 26.56
CA GLN A 162 -23.76 -11.07 26.16
C GLN A 162 -23.19 -12.35 26.82
N ILE A 163 -22.32 -12.23 27.82
CA ILE A 163 -21.86 -13.37 28.64
C ILE A 163 -22.14 -13.07 30.11
N SER A 164 -23.41 -12.90 30.44
CA SER A 164 -23.88 -13.08 31.81
C SER A 164 -24.30 -14.55 31.95
N PRO A 165 -23.68 -15.34 32.83
CA PRO A 165 -24.19 -16.67 33.15
C PRO A 165 -25.44 -16.50 34.01
N LYS A 166 -26.58 -16.20 33.37
CA LYS A 166 -27.87 -16.08 34.05
C LYS A 166 -28.99 -16.77 33.27
N SER A 167 -28.77 -18.03 32.90
CA SER A 167 -29.83 -18.93 32.42
C SER A 167 -29.78 -20.32 33.07
N ASP A 168 -28.63 -20.80 33.53
CA ASP A 168 -28.53 -22.22 33.90
C ASP A 168 -28.75 -22.50 35.39
N ILE A 169 -28.78 -21.47 36.24
CA ILE A 169 -28.93 -21.62 37.70
C ILE A 169 -30.41 -21.64 38.09
N ASP A 170 -31.30 -20.91 37.41
CA ASP A 170 -32.73 -20.89 37.76
C ASP A 170 -33.43 -22.22 37.43
N GLU A 171 -33.07 -22.84 36.30
CA GLU A 171 -33.69 -24.10 35.86
C GLU A 171 -33.21 -25.30 36.70
N THR A 172 -31.93 -25.33 37.10
CA THR A 172 -31.40 -26.35 38.02
C THR A 172 -31.90 -26.17 39.45
N THR A 173 -32.11 -24.94 39.92
CA THR A 173 -32.67 -24.68 41.27
C THR A 173 -34.16 -25.06 41.33
N HIS A 174 -34.90 -24.89 40.23
CA HIS A 174 -36.31 -25.33 40.13
C HIS A 174 -36.47 -26.86 40.13
N LEU A 175 -35.53 -27.59 39.51
CA LEU A 175 -35.54 -29.06 39.47
C LEU A 175 -35.18 -29.70 40.83
N LEU A 176 -34.32 -29.04 41.62
CA LEU A 176 -33.95 -29.52 42.96
C LEU A 176 -35.09 -29.40 44.00
N TYR A 177 -36.05 -28.50 43.80
CA TYR A 177 -37.20 -28.32 44.70
C TYR A 177 -38.41 -29.21 44.35
N GLN A 178 -38.45 -29.83 43.17
CA GLN A 178 -39.53 -30.74 42.76
C GLN A 178 -39.23 -32.23 43.01
N GLY A 179 -37.98 -32.59 43.30
CA GLY A 179 -37.58 -33.93 43.70
C GLY A 179 -37.69 -34.16 45.20
N GLY A 180 -38.92 -34.22 45.72
CA GLY A 180 -39.18 -34.62 47.10
C GLY A 180 -38.87 -36.10 47.33
N TRP A 181 -37.95 -36.38 48.25
CA TRP A 181 -37.89 -37.61 49.04
C TRP A 181 -38.42 -37.31 50.44
#